data_AF-A0A7X9C1H8-F1
#
_entry.id   AF-A0A7X9C1H8-F1
#
_cell.length_a   1.000
_cell.length_b   1.000
_cell.length_c   1.000
_cell.angle_alpha   90.00
_cell.angle_beta   90.00
_cell.angle_gamma   90.00
#
_symmetry.space_group_name_H-M   'P 1'
#
loop_
_entity.id
_entity.type
_entity.pdbx_description
1 polymer ?
#
loop_
_entity_poly.entity_id
_entity_poly.type
_entity_poly.pdbx_seq_one_letter_code
_entity_poly.pdbx_strand_id
1 'polypeptide(L)' 'FSLVRCDKEYKAFYHQKYKEVNRYQHKRALALTARKFVRLVFALLKDNRLYRPAE' A
#
# COMPACT_ATOMS: atom_id res chain seq x y z
N PHE A 1 -12.38 14.82 2.33
CA PHE A 1 -11.27 14.43 1.45
C PHE A 1 -10.48 13.28 2.10
N SER A 2 -11.02 12.07 2.12
CA SER A 2 -10.20 10.90 2.47
C SER A 2 -9.44 10.48 1.22
N LEU A 3 -8.14 10.74 1.21
CA LEU A 3 -7.22 10.23 0.19
C LEU A 3 -7.48 8.72 0.01
N VAL A 4 -7.87 8.32 -1.20
CA VAL A 4 -7.76 6.94 -1.69
C VAL A 4 -8.80 5.97 -1.09
N ARG A 5 -10.04 6.05 -1.57
CA ARG A 5 -10.95 4.89 -1.53
C ARG A 5 -10.41 3.81 -2.46
N CYS A 6 -9.62 2.87 -1.90
CA CYS A 6 -9.11 1.69 -2.58
C CYS A 6 -8.35 1.97 -3.89
N ASP A 7 -7.10 2.42 -3.78
CA ASP A 7 -6.17 2.21 -4.89
C ASP A 7 -6.19 0.72 -5.25
N LYS A 8 -6.55 0.41 -6.50
CA LYS A 8 -6.62 -0.97 -6.98
C LYS A 8 -5.27 -1.66 -6.77
N GLU A 9 -4.18 -0.89 -6.84
CA GLU A 9 -2.82 -1.34 -6.60
C GLU A 9 -2.62 -1.89 -5.18
N TYR A 10 -3.01 -1.15 -4.13
CA TYR A 10 -2.82 -1.62 -2.75
C TYR A 10 -3.73 -2.81 -2.43
N LYS A 11 -4.95 -2.83 -2.97
CA LYS A 11 -5.86 -3.98 -2.82
C LYS A 11 -5.31 -5.23 -3.51
N ALA A 12 -4.82 -5.10 -4.75
CA ALA A 12 -4.21 -6.20 -5.48
C ALA A 12 -2.94 -6.70 -4.76
N PHE A 13 -2.10 -5.78 -4.28
CA PHE A 13 -0.91 -6.12 -3.51
C PHE A 13 -1.26 -6.86 -2.22
N TYR A 14 -2.26 -6.41 -1.46
CA TYR A 14 -2.73 -7.10 -0.27
C TYR A 14 -3.15 -8.54 -0.58
N HIS A 15 -4.01 -8.74 -1.60
CA HIS A 15 -4.47 -10.08 -1.97
C HIS A 15 -3.36 -10.97 -2.49
N GLN A 16 -2.38 -10.41 -3.21
CA GLN A 16 -1.18 -11.14 -3.62
C GLN A 16 -0.39 -11.61 -2.39
N LYS A 17 -0.07 -10.71 -1.45
CA LYS A 17 0.67 -11.04 -0.22
C LYS A 17 -0.07 -11.98 0.72
N TYR A 18 -1.40 -11.94 0.68
CA TYR A 18 -2.27 -12.85 1.41
C TYR A 18 -2.15 -14.29 0.90
N LYS A 19 -2.13 -14.48 -0.43
CA LYS A 19 -2.06 -15.81 -1.05
C LYS A 19 -0.67 -16.46 -0.97
N GLU A 20 0.37 -15.67 -0.74
CA GLU A 20 1.76 -16.17 -0.65
C GLU A 20 2.02 -17.08 0.56
N VAL A 21 1.28 -16.92 1.66
CA VAL A 21 1.59 -17.59 2.93
C VAL A 21 0.34 -18.22 3.50
N ASN A 22 0.49 -19.39 4.12
CA ASN A 22 -0.65 -20.14 4.67
C ASN A 22 -0.94 -19.84 6.16
N ARG A 23 0.02 -19.24 6.87
CA ARG A 23 -0.08 -18.88 8.30
C ARG A 23 0.15 -17.39 8.50
N TYR A 24 -0.66 -16.78 9.35
CA TYR A 24 -0.61 -15.33 9.66
C TYR A 24 -0.74 -14.42 8.44
N GLN A 25 -1.40 -14.89 7.38
CA GLN A 25 -1.44 -14.21 6.09
C GLN A 25 -2.07 -12.81 6.17
N HIS A 26 -3.11 -12.62 6.97
CA HIS A 26 -3.73 -11.30 7.16
C HIS A 26 -2.76 -10.30 7.80
N LYS A 27 -2.09 -10.69 8.90
CA LYS A 27 -1.15 -9.81 9.62
C LYS A 27 0.04 -9.44 8.73
N ARG A 28 0.62 -10.42 8.03
CA ARG A 28 1.74 -10.18 7.10
C ARG A 28 1.32 -9.31 5.92
N ALA A 29 0.23 -9.65 5.24
CA ALA A 29 -0.25 -8.88 4.08
C ALA A 29 -0.56 -7.44 4.46
N LEU A 30 -1.20 -7.21 5.62
CA LEU A 30 -1.49 -5.88 6.11
C LEU A 30 -0.20 -5.08 6.40
N ALA A 31 0.75 -5.68 7.13
CA ALA A 31 2.02 -5.01 7.47
C ALA A 31 2.83 -4.64 6.22
N LEU A 32 2.89 -5.53 5.22
CA LEU A 32 3.58 -5.27 3.96
C LEU A 32 2.89 -4.16 3.15
N THR A 33 1.55 -4.16 3.12
CA THR A 33 0.77 -3.13 2.43
C THR A 33 0.95 -1.76 3.10
N ALA A 34 0.91 -1.70 4.43
CA ALA A 34 1.17 -0.49 5.20
C ALA A 34 2.60 0.02 4.97
N ARG A 35 3.61 -0.87 4.97
CA ARG A 35 5.00 -0.50 4.69
C ARG A 35 5.18 0.08 3.29
N LYS A 36 4.50 -0.47 2.28
CA LYS A 36 4.48 0.07 0.92
C LYS A 36 3.91 1.49 0.90
N PHE A 37 2.81 1.72 1.62
CA PHE A 37 2.18 3.03 1.72
C PHE A 37 3.06 4.06 2.43
N VAL A 38 3.65 3.72 3.58
CA VAL A 38 4.53 4.63 4.32
C VAL A 38 5.74 5.06 3.48
N ARG A 39 6.30 4.15 2.67
CA ARG A 39 7.39 4.49 1.73
C ARG A 39 6.97 5.55 0.71
N LEU A 40 5.76 5.44 0.17
CA LEU A 40 5.20 6.44 -0.74
C LEU A 40 5.07 7.80 -0.05
N VAL A 41 4.44 7.83 1.14
CA VAL A 41 4.26 9.07 1.90
C VAL A 41 5.62 9.71 2.21
N PHE A 42 6.59 8.92 2.65
CA PHE A 42 7.93 9.42 2.94
C PHE A 42 8.62 10.01 1.69
N ALA A 43 8.52 9.36 0.53
CA ALA A 43 9.09 9.87 -0.72
C ALA A 43 8.43 11.19 -1.14
N LEU A 44 7.10 11.27 -1.06
CA LEU A 44 6.35 12.49 -1.39
C LEU A 44 6.71 13.67 -0.50
N LEU A 45 6.84 13.42 0.81
CA LEU A 45 7.26 14.43 1.77
C LEU A 45 8.70 14.88 1.52
N LYS A 46 9.60 13.93 1.23
CA LYS A 46 11.00 14.23 0.93
C LYS A 46 11.15 15.10 -0.33
N ASP A 47 10.38 14.82 -1.36
CA ASP A 47 10.44 15.55 -2.63
C ASP A 47 9.55 16.80 -2.64
N ASN A 48 8.78 17.04 -1.57
CA ASN A 48 7.74 18.06 -1.44
C ASN A 48 6.77 18.08 -2.64
N ARG A 49 6.38 16.89 -3.08
CA ARG A 49 5.52 16.69 -4.26
C ARG A 49 4.15 16.19 -3.85
N LEU A 50 3.12 16.66 -4.56
CA LEU A 50 1.76 16.15 -4.43
C LEU A 50 1.66 14.73 -5.00
N TYR A 51 0.89 13.87 -4.33
CA TYR A 51 0.61 12.52 -4.81
C TYR A 51 -0.11 12.58 -6.17
N ARG A 52 0.42 11.87 -7.16
CA ARG A 52 -0.22 11.64 -8.46
C ARG A 52 -0.36 10.13 -8.65
N PRO A 53 -1.60 9.58 -8.66
CA PRO A 53 -1.81 8.17 -8.97
C PRO A 53 -1.36 7.90 -10.41
N ALA A 54 -0.84 6.69 -10.67
CA ALA A 54 -0.63 6.23 -12.04
C ALA A 54 -1.99 6.05 -12.71
N GLU A 55 -2.13 6.58 -13.93
CA GLU A 55 -3.35 6.54 -14.75
C GLU A 55 -3.69 5.10 -15.19
#